data_AF-A0A424HYV9-F1
#
_entry.id   AF-A0A424HYV9-F1
#
_cell.length_a   1.000
_cell.length_b   1.000
_cell.length_c   1.000
_cell.angle_alpha   90.00
_cell.angle_beta   90.00
_cell.angle_gamma   90.00
#
_symmetry.space_group_name_H-M   'P 1'
#
loop_
_entity.id
_entity.type
_entity.pdbx_description
1 polymer ?
#
loop_
_entity_poly.entity_id
_entity_poly.type
_entity_poly.pdbx_seq_one_letter_code
_entity_poly.pdbx_strand_id
1 'polypeptide(L)'
;MEGCLVLLMVRRSLWTLIVLLLTSAASLPSVHAETRKVFCHLNVKSPVIKKTQNAARCQFSQYQGNAYVILYPGNRSPLEFQFPANKQNLTYQRTNLEAGIKFTTPTLTLKVFWDDPGTNHKF
;
A
#
# COMPACT_ATOMS: atom_id res chain seq x y z
N MET A 1 -44.80 -3.01 -52.41
CA MET A 1 -44.98 -2.63 -50.98
C MET A 1 -43.80 -3.20 -50.20
N GLU A 2 -42.63 -2.55 -50.26
CA GLU A 2 -41.39 -3.10 -49.64
C GLU A 2 -40.54 -2.03 -48.94
N GLY A 3 -41.16 -0.90 -48.56
CA GLY A 3 -40.45 0.27 -48.02
C GLY A 3 -40.56 0.50 -46.51
N CYS A 4 -41.21 -0.40 -45.74
CA CYS A 4 -41.55 -0.13 -44.34
C CYS A 4 -40.69 -0.89 -43.30
N LEU A 5 -39.94 -1.91 -43.72
CA LEU A 5 -39.20 -2.77 -42.80
C LEU A 5 -37.80 -2.25 -42.43
N VAL A 6 -37.15 -1.46 -43.30
CA VAL A 6 -35.76 -1.00 -43.07
C VAL A 6 -35.69 0.12 -42.02
N LEU A 7 -36.72 0.98 -41.93
CA LEU A 7 -36.72 2.13 -41.03
C LEU A 7 -36.94 1.77 -39.54
N LEU A 8 -37.52 0.60 -39.25
CA LEU A 8 -37.76 0.14 -37.87
C LEU A 8 -36.53 -0.50 -37.23
N MET A 9 -35.58 -1.02 -38.01
CA MET A 9 -34.36 -1.65 -37.46
C MET A 9 -33.24 -0.65 -37.14
N VAL A 10 -33.13 0.46 -37.88
CA VAL A 10 -32.06 1.45 -37.65
C VAL A 10 -32.26 2.24 -36.34
N ARG A 11 -33.51 2.46 -35.91
CA ARG A 11 -33.81 3.26 -34.71
C ARG A 11 -33.57 2.53 -33.38
N ARG A 12 -33.53 1.19 -33.40
CA ARG A 12 -33.21 0.35 -32.22
C ARG A 12 -31.71 0.19 -31.99
N SER A 13 -30.87 0.48 -32.99
CA SER A 13 -29.43 0.21 -32.94
C SER A 13 -28.60 1.29 -32.24
N LEU A 14 -29.12 2.50 -32.06
CA LEU A 14 -28.39 3.57 -31.33
C LEU A 14 -28.54 3.47 -29.80
N TRP A 15 -29.62 2.87 -29.31
CA TRP A 15 -29.84 2.76 -27.86
C TRP A 15 -29.01 1.66 -27.20
N THR A 16 -28.61 0.63 -27.95
CA THR A 16 -27.80 -0.48 -27.43
C THR A 16 -26.32 -0.13 -27.24
N LEU A 17 -25.79 0.88 -27.94
CA LEU A 17 -24.39 1.29 -27.80
C LEU A 17 -24.15 2.18 -26.57
N ILE A 18 -25.16 2.90 -26.08
CA ILE A 18 -25.01 3.77 -24.89
C ILE A 18 -25.03 2.95 -23.60
N VAL A 19 -25.78 1.85 -23.55
CA VAL A 19 -25.86 1.00 -22.34
C VAL A 19 -24.57 0.22 -22.08
N LEU A 20 -23.83 -0.18 -23.12
CA LEU A 20 -22.57 -0.90 -22.95
C LEU A 20 -21.38 -0.03 -22.50
N LEU A 21 -21.44 1.29 -22.70
CA LEU A 21 -20.38 2.21 -22.24
C LEU A 21 -20.53 2.63 -20.76
N LEU A 22 -21.69 2.42 -20.13
CA LEU A 22 -21.90 2.79 -18.73
C LEU A 22 -21.55 1.69 -17.71
N THR A 23 -21.32 0.45 -18.14
CA THR A 23 -21.04 -0.66 -17.21
C THR A 23 -19.56 -0.82 -16.83
N SER A 24 -18.64 -0.08 -17.45
CA SER A 24 -17.20 -0.16 -17.16
C SER A 24 -16.71 0.77 -16.05
N ALA A 25 -17.59 1.55 -15.41
CA ALA A 25 -17.23 2.46 -14.32
C ALA A 25 -17.26 1.84 -12.91
N ALA A 26 -17.67 0.58 -12.76
CA ALA A 26 -17.98 -0.02 -11.46
C ALA A 26 -16.89 -0.99 -10.95
N SER A 27 -15.64 -0.54 -10.88
CA SER A 27 -14.64 -1.19 -10.01
C SER A 27 -13.41 -0.30 -9.82
N LEU A 28 -13.59 0.94 -9.37
CA LEU A 28 -12.49 1.62 -8.70
C LEU A 28 -12.38 0.98 -7.31
N PRO A 29 -11.25 0.32 -6.96
CA PRO A 29 -11.05 -0.13 -5.59
C PRO A 29 -11.19 1.10 -4.71
N SER A 30 -12.09 1.03 -3.73
CA SER A 30 -12.14 2.00 -2.64
C SER A 30 -10.76 1.98 -2.00
N VAL A 31 -9.92 2.97 -2.34
CA VAL A 31 -8.57 3.11 -1.78
C VAL A 31 -8.76 3.60 -0.35
N HIS A 32 -9.22 2.74 0.53
CA HIS A 32 -9.30 3.04 1.94
C HIS A 32 -7.87 3.08 2.48
N ALA A 33 -7.57 4.03 3.38
CA ALA A 33 -6.29 4.04 4.07
C ALA A 33 -6.17 2.74 4.89
N GLU A 34 -5.30 1.84 4.46
CA GLU A 34 -5.12 0.56 5.11
C GLU A 34 -4.28 0.76 6.36
N THR A 35 -4.95 0.87 7.51
CA THR A 35 -4.28 1.02 8.81
C THR A 35 -4.36 -0.28 9.59
N ARG A 36 -3.21 -0.82 10.01
CA ARG A 36 -3.08 -2.09 10.71
C ARG A 36 -2.10 -2.01 11.86
N LYS A 37 -2.37 -2.77 12.93
CA LYS A 37 -1.41 -3.04 14.01
C LYS A 37 -0.55 -4.22 13.58
N VAL A 38 0.75 -4.05 13.64
CA VAL A 38 1.75 -4.93 13.01
C VAL A 38 3.02 -4.98 13.88
N PHE A 39 4.01 -5.74 13.46
CA PHE A 39 5.32 -5.80 14.11
C PHE A 39 6.37 -5.13 13.24
N CYS A 40 7.31 -4.43 13.86
CA CYS A 40 8.35 -3.70 13.14
C CYS A 40 9.72 -3.94 13.74
N HIS A 41 10.71 -4.09 12.86
CA HIS A 41 12.11 -4.21 13.26
C HIS A 41 12.91 -3.08 12.61
N LEU A 42 13.49 -2.23 13.43
CA LEU A 42 14.29 -1.07 13.02
C LEU A 42 15.78 -1.37 13.19
N ASN A 43 16.48 -1.39 12.08
CA ASN A 43 17.93 -1.51 12.03
C ASN A 43 18.54 -0.18 11.56
N VAL A 44 19.21 0.52 12.47
CA VAL A 44 19.87 1.81 12.17
C VAL A 44 21.37 1.56 11.98
N LYS A 45 21.96 2.17 10.95
CA LYS A 45 23.41 2.13 10.67
C LYS A 45 24.19 3.22 11.43
N SER A 46 23.62 3.75 12.51
CA SER A 46 24.23 4.80 13.33
C SER A 46 24.86 4.19 14.57
N PRO A 47 26.07 4.62 14.97
CA PRO A 47 26.66 4.20 16.24
C PRO A 47 25.89 4.71 17.46
N VAL A 48 25.04 5.74 17.29
CA VAL A 48 24.34 6.41 18.39
C VAL A 48 22.97 5.79 18.67
N ILE A 49 22.29 5.25 17.66
CA ILE A 49 20.94 4.69 17.80
C ILE A 49 21.03 3.18 17.92
N LYS A 50 20.76 2.65 19.12
CA LYS A 50 20.66 1.20 19.34
C LYS A 50 19.56 0.61 18.46
N LYS A 51 19.92 -0.42 17.68
CA LYS A 51 18.99 -1.28 16.96
C LYS A 51 17.91 -1.79 17.91
N THR A 52 16.68 -1.89 17.45
CA THR A 52 15.66 -2.65 18.22
C THR A 52 16.11 -4.11 18.21
N GLN A 53 16.38 -4.69 19.38
CA GLN A 53 16.85 -6.09 19.46
C GLN A 53 15.76 -7.08 19.05
N ASN A 54 14.50 -6.75 19.32
CA ASN A 54 13.33 -7.54 18.97
C ASN A 54 12.38 -6.70 18.10
N ALA A 55 11.50 -7.38 17.36
CA ALA A 55 10.41 -6.68 16.69
C ALA A 55 9.50 -6.02 17.74
N ALA A 56 9.22 -4.73 17.55
CA ALA A 56 8.33 -3.97 18.41
C ALA A 56 6.97 -3.82 17.75
N ARG A 57 5.91 -3.72 18.55
CA ARG A 57 4.58 -3.38 18.02
C ARG A 57 4.65 -2.01 17.34
N CYS A 58 4.00 -1.91 16.19
CA CYS A 58 3.91 -0.69 15.43
C CYS A 58 2.54 -0.56 14.77
N GLN A 59 2.23 0.66 14.35
CA GLN A 59 1.10 0.96 13.49
C GLN A 59 1.62 1.25 12.09
N PHE A 60 1.04 0.58 11.10
CA PHE A 60 1.30 0.82 9.69
C PHE A 60 0.04 1.39 9.06
N SER A 61 0.20 2.43 8.24
CA SER A 61 -0.86 2.99 7.41
C SER A 61 -0.34 3.22 6.00
N GLN A 62 -1.14 2.89 4.98
CA GLN A 62 -0.81 3.26 3.60
C GLN A 62 -2.01 3.81 2.84
N TYR A 63 -1.74 4.80 1.99
CA TYR A 63 -2.74 5.42 1.11
C TYR A 63 -2.07 5.96 -0.16
N GLN A 64 -2.60 5.57 -1.32
CA GLN A 64 -2.09 5.99 -2.63
C GLN A 64 -0.57 5.80 -2.77
N GLY A 65 -0.03 4.69 -2.27
CA GLY A 65 1.39 4.36 -2.32
C GLY A 65 2.26 5.03 -1.24
N ASN A 66 1.76 6.06 -0.55
CA ASN A 66 2.41 6.62 0.62
C ASN A 66 2.27 5.66 1.80
N ALA A 67 3.33 5.49 2.59
CA ALA A 67 3.29 4.68 3.79
C ALA A 67 3.76 5.47 5.01
N TYR A 68 3.12 5.19 6.13
CA TYR A 68 3.37 5.80 7.43
C TYR A 68 3.55 4.68 8.46
N VAL A 69 4.61 4.75 9.26
CA VAL A 69 4.90 3.76 10.29
C VAL A 69 5.17 4.46 11.61
N ILE A 70 4.43 4.08 12.65
CA ILE A 70 4.67 4.52 14.02
C ILE A 70 5.15 3.33 14.82
N LEU A 71 6.42 3.36 15.23
CA LEU A 71 7.05 2.33 16.05
C LEU A 71 6.95 2.71 17.52
N TYR A 72 6.56 1.77 18.39
CA TYR A 72 6.46 1.98 19.84
C TYR A 72 7.57 1.22 20.59
N PRO A 73 8.78 1.78 20.70
CA PRO A 73 9.90 1.14 21.40
C PRO A 73 9.74 1.23 22.92
N GLY A 74 8.90 0.37 23.51
CA GLY A 74 8.80 0.16 24.98
C GLY A 74 8.81 1.43 25.82
N ASN A 75 9.95 1.73 26.47
CA ASN A 75 10.12 2.86 27.40
C ASN A 75 10.59 4.16 26.72
N ARG A 76 10.48 4.29 25.40
CA ARG A 76 10.91 5.47 24.64
C ARG A 76 9.73 6.05 23.87
N SER A 77 9.87 7.33 23.50
CA SER A 77 8.89 8.00 22.66
C SER A 77 8.68 7.25 21.33
N PRO A 78 7.46 7.30 20.76
CA PRO A 78 7.18 6.72 19.45
C PRO A 78 8.13 7.28 18.39
N LEU A 79 8.55 6.40 17.47
CA LEU A 79 9.34 6.79 16.30
C LEU A 79 8.46 6.76 15.07
N GLU A 80 8.38 7.88 14.37
CA GLU A 80 7.54 8.04 13.18
C GLU A 80 8.38 8.03 11.92
N PHE A 81 7.93 7.26 10.93
CA PHE A 81 8.56 7.13 9.63
C PHE A 81 7.55 7.41 8.53
N GLN A 82 7.94 8.24 7.57
CA GLN A 82 7.13 8.57 6.41
C GLN A 82 7.87 8.14 5.14
N PHE A 83 7.16 7.42 4.29
CA PHE A 83 7.65 6.91 3.02
C PHE A 83 6.71 7.39 1.92
N PRO A 84 6.86 8.65 1.47
CA PRO A 84 6.02 9.19 0.41
C PRO A 84 6.36 8.54 -0.92
N ALA A 85 5.35 8.25 -1.74
CA ALA A 85 5.51 7.51 -2.99
C ALA A 85 6.47 8.21 -3.97
N ASN A 86 6.41 9.54 -4.03
CA ASN A 86 7.26 10.37 -4.90
C ASN A 86 8.74 10.43 -4.49
N LYS A 87 9.11 9.81 -3.36
CA LYS A 87 10.53 9.69 -2.94
C LYS A 87 11.07 8.27 -3.05
N GLN A 88 10.24 7.31 -3.46
CA GLN A 88 10.70 5.95 -3.73
C GLN A 88 11.73 5.96 -4.86
N ASN A 89 12.79 5.17 -4.71
CA ASN A 89 13.97 5.10 -5.57
C ASN A 89 14.87 6.36 -5.55
N LEU A 90 14.50 7.42 -4.83
CA LEU A 90 15.32 8.61 -4.65
C LEU A 90 15.99 8.63 -3.27
N THR A 91 15.19 8.52 -2.21
CA THR A 91 15.71 8.59 -0.83
C THR A 91 15.56 7.27 -0.08
N TYR A 92 14.74 6.36 -0.60
CA TYR A 92 14.56 5.03 -0.04
C TYR A 92 14.12 4.01 -1.09
N GLN A 93 14.32 2.74 -0.77
CA GLN A 93 13.84 1.59 -1.52
C GLN A 93 12.69 0.91 -0.75
N ARG A 94 11.67 0.45 -1.47
CA ARG A 94 10.55 -0.31 -0.92
C ARG A 94 10.50 -1.69 -1.56
N THR A 95 10.43 -2.73 -0.75
CA THR A 95 10.20 -4.11 -1.20
C THR A 95 8.96 -4.64 -0.50
N ASN A 96 7.93 -4.98 -1.25
CA ASN A 96 6.74 -5.66 -0.71
C ASN A 96 6.94 -7.17 -0.85
N LEU A 97 6.65 -7.89 0.22
CA LEU A 97 6.78 -9.34 0.34
C LEU A 97 5.47 -9.88 0.94
N GLU A 98 5.21 -11.17 0.78
CA GLU A 98 4.00 -11.78 1.34
C GLU A 98 3.90 -11.58 2.85
N ALA A 99 4.99 -11.79 3.58
CA ALA A 99 5.05 -11.65 5.03
C ALA A 99 5.14 -10.19 5.53
N GLY A 100 5.33 -9.20 4.64
CA GLY A 100 5.57 -7.83 5.10
C GLY A 100 6.14 -6.85 4.07
N ILE A 101 6.58 -5.70 4.55
CA ILE A 101 7.21 -4.65 3.72
C ILE A 101 8.55 -4.26 4.31
N LYS A 102 9.54 -4.08 3.45
CA LYS A 102 10.87 -3.56 3.81
C LYS A 102 11.07 -2.18 3.20
N PHE A 103 11.43 -1.22 4.05
CA PHE A 103 11.89 0.11 3.67
C PHE A 103 13.38 0.22 3.97
N THR A 104 14.18 0.63 2.98
CA THR A 104 15.63 0.80 3.14
C THR A 104 16.04 2.19 2.71
N THR A 105 16.66 2.94 3.61
CA THR A 105 17.29 4.24 3.33
C THR A 105 18.82 4.08 3.40
N PRO A 106 19.61 5.11 3.06
CA PRO A 106 21.05 5.09 3.28
C PRO A 106 21.43 4.79 4.74
N THR A 107 20.65 5.29 5.71
CA THR A 107 20.97 5.29 7.14
C THR A 107 20.24 4.24 7.96
N LEU A 108 19.14 3.67 7.47
CA LEU A 108 18.36 2.68 8.22
C LEU A 108 17.66 1.66 7.32
N THR A 109 17.18 0.59 7.94
CA THR A 109 16.23 -0.35 7.35
C THR A 109 15.11 -0.58 8.35
N LEU A 110 13.88 -0.37 7.90
CA LEU A 110 12.67 -0.64 8.66
C LEU A 110 11.93 -1.81 7.98
N LYS A 111 11.72 -2.88 8.73
CA LYS A 111 10.88 -4.00 8.31
C LYS A 111 9.55 -3.92 9.02
N VAL A 112 8.47 -4.09 8.28
CA VAL A 112 7.09 -4.22 8.76
C VAL A 112 6.66 -5.65 8.49
N PHE A 113 6.15 -6.34 9.50
CA PHE A 113 5.69 -7.72 9.45
C PHE A 113 4.19 -7.78 9.76
N TRP A 114 3.44 -8.54 8.98
CA TRP A 114 2.00 -8.70 9.18
C TRP A 114 1.67 -9.51 10.43
N ASP A 115 2.53 -10.50 10.73
CA ASP A 115 2.47 -11.34 11.93
C ASP A 115 3.73 -11.17 12.78
N ASP A 116 3.71 -11.70 14.01
CA ASP A 116 4.88 -11.67 14.90
C ASP A 116 6.01 -12.52 14.31
N PRO A 117 7.17 -11.93 13.94
CA PRO A 117 8.29 -12.69 13.38
C PRO A 117 9.04 -13.51 14.45
N GLY A 118 8.68 -13.40 15.73
CA GLY A 118 9.40 -13.99 16.84
C GLY A 118 10.86 -13.53 16.85
N THR A 119 11.80 -14.48 16.95
CA THR A 119 13.25 -14.23 16.88
C THR A 119 13.80 -14.28 15.46
N ASN A 120 13.01 -14.75 14.48
CA ASN A 120 13.46 -14.86 13.10
C ASN A 120 13.10 -13.58 12.34
N HIS A 121 14.00 -12.61 12.35
CA HIS A 121 13.80 -11.33 11.68
C HIS A 121 14.04 -11.37 10.15
N LYS A 122 13.99 -12.56 9.55
CA LYS A 122 14.07 -12.75 8.09
C LYS A 122 12.67 -12.59 7.48
N PHE A 123 12.67 -12.32 6.18
CA PHE A 123 11.48 -12.52 5.36
C PHE A 123 11.60 -13.88 4.72
#